data_AF-A0ABD6AEY1-F1
#
_entry.id   AF-A0ABD6AEY1-F1
#
_cell.length_a   1.000
_cell.length_b   1.000
_cell.length_c   1.000
_cell.angle_alpha   90.00
_cell.angle_beta   90.00
_cell.angle_gamma   90.00
#
_symmetry.space_group_name_H-M   'P 1'
#
loop_
_entity.id
_entity.type
_entity.pdbx_description
1 polymer ?
#
loop_
_entity_poly.entity_id
_entity_poly.type
_entity_poly.pdbx_seq_one_letter_code
_entity_poly.pdbx_strand_id
1 'polypeptide(L)'
;MVRIPYVDPDDLPEENRNLLETSMDAGDLEEAHEHLFSTETRNVHRAIGNNPAVLRGFRSSNTTLWNESGVTERQRELVILATARAIDSRYEWHQHVRHALGAGLTPDEIRAIAREDYDSFSDPEAALLTYVAALTQGEVEDDQYTGVAAQFDDSTVVGITMLASKYVGLARALAAFDVDTEEPFVGWGLERL
;
A
#
# COMPACT_ATOMS: atom_id res chain seq x y z
N MET A 1 6.68 8.08 -19.51
CA MET A 1 8.15 8.02 -19.54
C MET A 1 8.62 8.54 -18.20
N VAL A 2 9.18 7.63 -17.39
CA VAL A 2 9.66 7.91 -16.03
C VAL A 2 10.44 9.23 -15.98
N ARG A 3 10.09 10.10 -15.04
CA ARG A 3 10.69 11.45 -14.88
C ARG A 3 11.91 11.45 -13.99
N ILE A 4 12.03 10.48 -13.09
CA ILE A 4 13.18 10.26 -12.21
C ILE A 4 13.84 8.93 -12.59
N PRO A 5 15.14 8.90 -12.96
CA PRO A 5 15.83 7.64 -13.28
C PRO A 5 15.74 6.63 -12.12
N TYR A 6 15.79 5.34 -12.42
CA TYR A 6 15.89 4.32 -11.39
C TYR A 6 17.36 4.06 -11.06
N VAL A 7 17.72 4.13 -9.78
CA VAL A 7 19.06 3.71 -9.33
C VAL A 7 19.10 2.21 -9.07
N ASP A 8 20.21 1.58 -9.41
CA ASP A 8 20.51 0.20 -9.05
C ASP A 8 21.44 0.15 -7.82
N PRO A 9 21.52 -0.99 -7.10
CA PRO A 9 22.37 -1.10 -5.92
C PRO A 9 23.83 -0.69 -6.17
N ASP A 10 24.37 -0.98 -7.36
CA ASP A 10 25.75 -0.64 -7.73
C ASP A 10 25.99 0.86 -7.90
N ASP A 11 24.94 1.65 -8.15
CA ASP A 11 25.02 3.12 -8.27
C ASP A 11 25.09 3.82 -6.90
N LEU A 12 24.78 3.10 -5.82
CA LEU A 12 24.75 3.65 -4.46
C LEU A 12 26.04 3.39 -3.69
N PRO A 13 26.43 4.29 -2.76
CA PRO A 13 27.45 4.00 -1.76
C PRO A 13 27.15 2.70 -1.03
N GLU A 14 28.17 1.91 -0.70
CA GLU A 14 28.03 0.55 -0.13
C GLU A 14 27.06 0.50 1.07
N GLU A 15 27.17 1.47 1.98
CA GLU A 15 26.31 1.65 3.15
C GLU A 15 24.81 1.83 2.83
N ASN A 16 24.46 2.17 1.59
CA ASN A 16 23.12 2.49 1.14
C ASN A 16 22.51 1.42 0.21
N ARG A 17 23.27 0.41 -0.20
CA ARG A 17 22.81 -0.59 -1.18
C ARG A 17 21.61 -1.39 -0.65
N ASN A 18 21.65 -1.75 0.62
CA ASN A 18 20.58 -2.49 1.30
C ASN A 18 19.27 -1.68 1.41
N LEU A 19 19.29 -0.36 1.13
CA LEU A 19 18.08 0.46 1.09
C LEU A 19 17.19 0.13 -0.11
N LEU A 20 17.73 -0.52 -1.14
CA LEU A 20 16.95 -0.99 -2.29
C LEU A 20 16.39 -2.40 -2.06
N GLU A 21 17.03 -3.21 -1.22
CA GLU A 21 16.57 -4.56 -0.90
C GLU A 21 15.13 -4.55 -0.37
N THR A 22 14.25 -5.25 -1.07
CA THR A 22 12.85 -5.40 -0.69
C THR A 22 12.72 -6.77 -0.03
N SER A 23 12.65 -6.78 1.31
CA SER A 23 12.47 -8.01 2.07
C SER A 23 11.03 -8.49 1.95
N MET A 24 10.79 -9.43 1.04
CA MET A 24 9.79 -10.47 1.24
C MET A 24 10.52 -11.79 1.06
N ASP A 25 10.57 -12.61 2.11
CA ASP A 25 10.84 -14.02 1.90
C ASP A 25 9.62 -14.57 1.15
N ALA A 26 9.83 -15.05 -0.08
CA ALA A 26 8.80 -15.68 -0.89
C ALA A 26 8.18 -16.94 -0.24
N GLY A 27 8.76 -17.41 0.87
CA GLY A 27 8.40 -18.65 1.55
C GLY A 27 7.08 -18.67 2.32
N ASP A 28 6.39 -17.53 2.47
CA ASP A 28 5.14 -17.42 3.25
C ASP A 28 3.85 -17.50 2.39
N LEU A 29 3.94 -17.88 1.12
CA LEU A 29 2.83 -17.81 0.17
C LEU A 29 2.37 -19.21 -0.32
N GLU A 30 1.09 -19.33 -0.68
CA GLU A 30 0.61 -20.49 -1.42
C GLU A 30 1.28 -20.55 -2.81
N GLU A 31 1.70 -21.75 -3.22
CA GLU A 31 2.42 -22.05 -4.47
C GLU A 31 1.74 -21.43 -5.71
N ALA A 32 0.41 -21.28 -5.68
CA ALA A 32 -0.39 -20.69 -6.76
C ALA A 32 -0.11 -19.20 -7.00
N HIS A 33 0.44 -18.48 -6.02
CA HIS A 33 0.70 -17.04 -6.13
C HIS A 33 2.20 -16.70 -6.20
N GLU A 34 3.12 -17.67 -6.05
CA GLU A 34 4.57 -17.43 -6.04
C GLU A 34 5.07 -16.70 -7.31
N HIS A 35 4.52 -17.02 -8.49
CA HIS A 35 4.91 -16.35 -9.74
C HIS A 35 4.57 -14.87 -9.77
N LEU A 36 3.68 -14.41 -8.87
CA LEU A 36 3.33 -13.01 -8.71
C LEU A 36 4.39 -12.29 -7.85
N PHE A 37 5.41 -12.93 -7.30
CA PHE A 37 6.39 -12.23 -6.46
C PHE A 37 7.75 -12.19 -7.14
N SER A 38 8.02 -11.07 -7.82
CA SER A 38 9.38 -10.74 -8.23
C SER A 38 10.23 -10.44 -6.99
N THR A 39 11.39 -11.09 -6.90
CA THR A 39 12.46 -10.79 -5.93
C THR A 39 13.26 -9.54 -6.34
N GLU A 40 12.90 -8.90 -7.45
CA GLU A 40 13.55 -7.70 -7.93
C GLU A 40 13.25 -6.48 -7.05
N THR A 41 14.21 -5.57 -7.04
CA THR A 41 14.11 -4.28 -6.38
C THR A 41 12.90 -3.51 -6.90
N ARG A 42 12.01 -3.08 -6.00
CA ARG A 42 10.84 -2.26 -6.36
C ARG A 42 11.24 -0.89 -6.89
N ASN A 43 10.67 -0.48 -8.02
CA ASN A 43 10.87 0.81 -8.67
C ASN A 43 10.56 2.00 -7.75
N VAL A 44 9.66 1.86 -6.76
CA VAL A 44 9.48 2.89 -5.72
C VAL A 44 10.76 3.17 -4.94
N HIS A 45 11.49 2.12 -4.54
CA HIS A 45 12.78 2.29 -3.84
C HIS A 45 13.85 2.82 -4.80
N ARG A 46 13.88 2.35 -6.05
CA ARG A 46 14.83 2.83 -7.06
C ARG A 46 14.61 4.30 -7.43
N ALA A 47 13.36 4.76 -7.48
CA ALA A 47 13.03 6.17 -7.75
C ALA A 47 13.43 7.06 -6.57
N ILE A 48 12.98 6.72 -5.35
CA ILE A 48 13.30 7.49 -4.13
C ILE A 48 14.81 7.42 -3.82
N GLY A 49 15.47 6.31 -4.19
CA GLY A 49 16.89 6.03 -3.99
C GLY A 49 17.85 7.01 -4.65
N ASN A 50 17.39 7.82 -5.61
CA ASN A 50 18.12 9.01 -6.07
C ASN A 50 18.48 9.97 -4.92
N ASN A 51 17.76 9.87 -3.80
CA ASN A 51 18.10 10.50 -2.54
C ASN A 51 18.09 9.47 -1.39
N PRO A 52 19.24 8.83 -1.09
CA PRO A 52 19.33 7.76 -0.08
C PRO A 52 18.90 8.19 1.33
N ALA A 53 19.13 9.45 1.70
CA ALA A 53 18.70 9.97 3.00
C ALA A 53 17.17 10.02 3.12
N VAL A 54 16.48 10.42 2.05
CA VAL A 54 15.02 10.39 1.98
C VAL A 54 14.50 8.94 1.98
N LEU A 55 15.13 8.04 1.21
CA LEU A 55 14.75 6.62 1.20
C LEU A 55 14.86 5.97 2.59
N ARG A 56 15.93 6.27 3.35
CA ARG A 56 16.06 5.82 4.75
C ARG A 56 14.90 6.28 5.62
N GLY A 57 14.59 7.58 5.58
CA GLY A 57 13.48 8.13 6.35
C GLY A 57 12.14 7.51 5.97
N PHE A 58 11.89 7.37 4.66
CA PHE A 58 10.71 6.69 4.13
C PHE A 58 10.60 5.24 4.65
N ARG A 59 11.66 4.45 4.56
CA ARG A 59 11.67 3.05 5.05
C ARG A 59 11.50 2.97 6.56
N SER A 60 12.16 3.83 7.33
CA SER A 60 11.97 3.89 8.79
C SER A 60 10.51 4.18 9.15
N SER A 61 9.88 5.13 8.45
CA SER A 61 8.45 5.43 8.68
C SER A 61 7.53 4.26 8.29
N ASN A 62 7.86 3.52 7.22
CA ASN A 62 7.15 2.30 6.85
C ASN A 62 7.23 1.27 7.97
N THR A 63 8.43 0.99 8.49
CA THR A 63 8.64 0.02 9.56
C THR A 63 7.81 0.38 10.80
N THR A 64 7.77 1.65 11.20
CA THR A 64 6.93 2.09 12.32
C THR A 64 5.45 1.83 12.05
N LEU A 65 4.93 2.22 10.88
CA LEU A 65 3.53 1.96 10.55
C LEU A 65 3.21 0.46 10.40
N TRP A 66 4.18 -0.35 9.98
CA TRP A 66 4.03 -1.80 9.87
C TRP A 66 3.93 -2.48 11.23
N ASN A 67 4.63 -1.97 12.25
CA ASN A 67 4.70 -2.62 13.55
C ASN A 67 3.79 -1.98 14.60
N GLU A 68 3.50 -0.69 14.48
CA GLU A 68 2.93 0.12 15.57
C GLU A 68 1.61 0.83 15.21
N SER A 69 1.02 0.57 14.03
CA SER A 69 -0.24 1.22 13.60
C SER A 69 -1.50 0.71 14.33
N GLY A 70 -1.40 -0.38 15.10
CA GLY A 70 -2.54 -0.99 15.81
C GLY A 70 -3.45 -1.83 14.91
N VAL A 71 -3.21 -1.89 13.59
CA VAL A 71 -3.99 -2.71 12.66
C VAL A 71 -3.31 -4.05 12.36
N THR A 72 -4.13 -5.08 12.09
CA THR A 72 -3.65 -6.37 11.59
C THR A 72 -3.08 -6.23 10.17
N GLU A 73 -2.35 -7.24 9.69
CA GLU A 73 -1.84 -7.27 8.31
C GLU A 73 -2.99 -7.16 7.30
N ARG A 74 -4.07 -7.92 7.51
CA ARG A 74 -5.29 -7.84 6.69
C ARG A 74 -5.87 -6.43 6.65
N GLN A 75 -6.05 -5.80 7.80
CA GLN A 75 -6.59 -4.43 7.90
C GLN A 75 -5.65 -3.41 7.25
N ARG A 76 -4.34 -3.62 7.33
CA ARG A 76 -3.35 -2.78 6.67
C ARG A 76 -3.52 -2.81 5.15
N GLU A 77 -3.70 -3.99 4.57
CA GLU A 77 -3.93 -4.13 3.13
C GLU A 77 -5.29 -3.55 2.71
N LEU A 78 -6.32 -3.62 3.56
CA LEU A 78 -7.59 -2.91 3.33
C LEU A 78 -7.37 -1.40 3.24
N VAL A 79 -6.64 -0.80 4.18
CA VAL A 79 -6.32 0.65 4.17
C VAL A 79 -5.57 1.02 2.89
N ILE A 80 -4.57 0.22 2.50
CA ILE A 80 -3.72 0.54 1.36
C ILE A 80 -4.46 0.38 0.05
N LEU A 81 -5.21 -0.71 -0.14
CA LEU A 81 -5.99 -0.93 -1.36
C LEU A 81 -7.13 0.09 -1.51
N ALA A 82 -7.83 0.44 -0.43
CA ALA A 82 -8.84 1.50 -0.47
C ALA A 82 -8.23 2.86 -0.82
N THR A 83 -7.08 3.19 -0.20
CA THR A 83 -6.34 4.41 -0.52
C THR A 83 -5.92 4.44 -1.99
N ALA A 84 -5.28 3.37 -2.46
CA ALA A 84 -4.80 3.26 -3.84
C ALA A 84 -5.94 3.33 -4.84
N ARG A 85 -7.10 2.74 -4.53
CA ARG A 85 -8.28 2.82 -5.37
C ARG A 85 -8.84 4.24 -5.44
N ALA A 86 -9.02 4.90 -4.30
CA ALA A 86 -9.64 6.22 -4.22
C ALA A 86 -8.83 7.34 -4.90
N ILE A 87 -7.52 7.13 -5.09
CA ILE A 87 -6.62 8.05 -5.80
C ILE A 87 -6.11 7.50 -7.15
N ASP A 88 -6.70 6.41 -7.64
CA ASP A 88 -6.32 5.71 -8.89
C ASP A 88 -4.81 5.37 -9.00
N SER A 89 -4.17 5.06 -7.87
CA SER A 89 -2.76 4.67 -7.77
C SER A 89 -2.53 3.26 -8.32
N ARG A 90 -2.30 3.16 -9.64
CA ARG A 90 -2.02 1.87 -10.31
C ARG A 90 -0.82 1.13 -9.73
N TYR A 91 0.23 1.87 -9.33
CA TYR A 91 1.44 1.26 -8.79
C TYR A 91 1.17 0.61 -7.44
N GLU A 92 0.58 1.34 -6.49
CA GLU A 92 0.29 0.80 -5.16
C GLU A 92 -0.74 -0.32 -5.23
N TRP A 93 -1.81 -0.15 -6.03
CA TRP A 93 -2.77 -1.23 -6.27
C TRP A 93 -2.06 -2.50 -6.74
N HIS A 94 -1.18 -2.37 -7.75
CA HIS A 94 -0.47 -3.52 -8.30
C HIS A 94 0.41 -4.24 -7.28
N GLN A 95 1.18 -3.50 -6.47
CA GLN A 95 2.02 -4.11 -5.44
C GLN A 95 1.16 -4.76 -4.35
N HIS A 96 0.12 -4.06 -3.89
CA HIS A 96 -0.64 -4.45 -2.70
C HIS A 96 -1.72 -5.50 -2.94
N VAL A 97 -2.18 -5.72 -4.18
CA VAL A 97 -3.05 -6.88 -4.47
C VAL A 97 -2.41 -8.19 -4.02
N ARG A 98 -1.11 -8.33 -4.23
CA ARG A 98 -0.35 -9.54 -3.89
C ARG A 98 -0.20 -9.69 -2.37
N HIS A 99 0.14 -8.59 -1.69
CA HIS A 99 0.21 -8.54 -0.22
C HIS A 99 -1.15 -8.83 0.43
N ALA A 100 -2.23 -8.27 -0.13
CA ALA A 100 -3.59 -8.51 0.31
C ALA A 100 -3.98 -9.99 0.26
N LEU A 101 -3.66 -10.69 -0.83
CA LEU A 101 -3.90 -12.13 -0.94
C LEU A 101 -3.12 -12.92 0.13
N GLY A 102 -1.84 -12.58 0.35
CA GLY A 102 -1.04 -13.19 1.42
C GLY A 102 -1.58 -12.91 2.83
N ALA A 103 -2.18 -11.74 3.04
CA ALA A 103 -2.85 -11.35 4.29
C ALA A 103 -4.26 -11.94 4.44
N GLY A 104 -4.69 -12.81 3.51
CA GLY A 104 -5.96 -13.53 3.57
C GLY A 104 -7.16 -12.77 3.02
N LEU A 105 -6.98 -11.71 2.23
CA LEU A 105 -8.07 -11.15 1.42
C LEU A 105 -8.36 -12.07 0.25
N THR A 106 -9.64 -12.23 -0.08
CA THR A 106 -10.06 -12.98 -1.26
C THR A 106 -10.05 -12.09 -2.51
N PRO A 107 -9.93 -12.66 -3.72
CA PRO A 107 -10.09 -11.89 -4.96
C PRO A 107 -11.44 -11.14 -5.05
N ASP A 108 -12.51 -11.67 -4.45
CA ASP A 108 -13.82 -11.02 -4.46
C ASP A 108 -13.87 -9.80 -3.53
N GLU A 109 -13.25 -9.89 -2.35
CA GLU A 109 -13.07 -8.73 -1.46
C GLU A 109 -12.25 -7.62 -2.14
N ILE A 110 -11.14 -7.98 -2.80
CA ILE A 110 -10.31 -7.01 -3.52
C ILE A 110 -11.11 -6.35 -4.65
N ARG A 111 -11.93 -7.11 -5.39
CA ARG A 111 -12.84 -6.53 -6.42
C ARG A 111 -13.93 -5.66 -5.81
N ALA A 112 -14.42 -5.98 -4.61
CA ALA A 112 -15.38 -5.15 -3.90
C ALA A 112 -14.76 -3.81 -3.52
N ILE A 113 -13.52 -3.80 -3.03
CA ILE A 113 -12.74 -2.56 -2.80
C ILE A 113 -12.59 -1.76 -4.10
N ALA A 114 -12.28 -2.42 -5.23
CA ALA A 114 -12.17 -1.75 -6.53
C ALA A 114 -13.48 -1.08 -6.98
N ARG A 115 -14.62 -1.62 -6.57
CA ARG A 115 -15.96 -1.09 -6.87
C ARG A 115 -16.46 -0.10 -5.81
N GLU A 116 -15.68 0.12 -4.75
CA GLU A 116 -16.09 0.89 -3.57
C GLU A 116 -17.37 0.32 -2.94
N ASP A 117 -17.53 -1.01 -3.00
CA ASP A 117 -18.62 -1.77 -2.42
C ASP A 117 -18.14 -2.42 -1.11
N TYR A 118 -18.53 -1.83 0.02
CA TYR A 118 -18.05 -2.24 1.34
C TYR A 118 -19.07 -3.07 2.13
N ASP A 119 -20.27 -3.28 1.58
CA ASP A 119 -21.38 -3.96 2.27
C ASP A 119 -21.11 -5.45 2.53
N SER A 120 -20.18 -6.04 1.76
CA SER A 120 -19.76 -7.44 1.92
C SER A 120 -18.73 -7.66 3.03
N PHE A 121 -18.18 -6.59 3.61
CA PHE A 121 -17.17 -6.67 4.67
C PHE A 121 -17.82 -6.74 6.05
N SER A 122 -17.04 -7.18 7.05
CA SER A 122 -17.47 -7.11 8.45
C SER A 122 -17.64 -5.66 8.90
N ASP A 123 -18.49 -5.39 9.91
CA ASP A 123 -18.73 -4.02 10.40
C ASP A 123 -17.44 -3.23 10.71
N PRO A 124 -16.40 -3.80 11.35
CA PRO A 124 -15.13 -3.09 11.57
C PRO A 124 -14.39 -2.74 10.27
N GLU A 125 -14.38 -3.65 9.30
CA GLU A 125 -13.69 -3.47 8.02
C GLU A 125 -14.44 -2.49 7.11
N ALA A 126 -15.77 -2.56 7.07
CA ALA A 126 -16.60 -1.62 6.32
C ALA A 126 -16.45 -0.18 6.87
N ALA A 127 -16.42 -0.01 8.19
CA ALA A 127 -16.15 1.28 8.83
C ALA A 127 -14.74 1.80 8.50
N LEU A 128 -13.73 0.92 8.54
CA LEU A 128 -12.35 1.23 8.15
C LEU A 128 -12.26 1.70 6.69
N LEU A 129 -12.83 0.94 5.75
CA LEU A 129 -12.82 1.24 4.32
C LEU A 129 -13.53 2.56 4.01
N THR A 130 -14.70 2.77 4.62
CA THR A 130 -15.48 4.01 4.47
C THR A 130 -14.70 5.22 4.97
N TYR A 131 -14.10 5.12 6.16
CA TYR A 131 -13.29 6.18 6.74
C TYR A 131 -12.06 6.51 5.88
N VAL A 132 -11.34 5.49 5.41
CA VAL A 132 -10.15 5.67 4.55
C VAL A 132 -10.53 6.30 3.22
N ALA A 133 -11.62 5.84 2.58
CA ALA A 133 -12.12 6.43 1.34
C ALA A 133 -12.43 7.92 1.51
N ALA A 134 -13.14 8.32 2.56
CA ALA A 134 -13.43 9.71 2.87
C ALA A 134 -12.15 10.53 3.10
N LEU A 135 -11.25 10.02 3.95
CA LEU A 135 -9.96 10.67 4.27
C LEU A 135 -9.15 10.97 3.01
N THR A 136 -9.14 10.07 2.03
CA THR A 136 -8.40 10.29 0.78
C THR A 136 -8.94 11.43 -0.09
N GLN A 137 -10.25 11.72 0.01
CA GLN A 137 -10.89 12.86 -0.66
C GLN A 137 -10.63 14.19 0.05
N GLY A 138 -10.07 14.15 1.27
CA GLY A 138 -9.65 15.32 2.03
C GLY A 138 -10.69 15.88 2.99
N GLU A 139 -11.85 15.22 3.13
CA GLU A 139 -12.92 15.59 4.05
C GLU A 139 -13.48 14.32 4.69
N VAL A 140 -13.54 14.31 6.02
CA VAL A 140 -14.13 13.22 6.80
C VAL A 140 -15.28 13.81 7.58
N GLU A 141 -16.47 13.32 7.30
CA GLU A 141 -17.70 13.71 7.99
C GLU A 141 -17.79 13.05 9.37
N ASP A 142 -18.61 13.64 10.26
CA ASP A 142 -18.73 13.19 11.65
C ASP A 142 -19.21 11.72 11.75
N ASP A 143 -20.09 11.28 10.86
CA ASP A 143 -20.62 9.91 10.84
C ASP A 143 -19.54 8.89 10.43
N GLN A 144 -18.69 9.24 9.47
CA GLN A 144 -17.55 8.42 9.03
C GLN A 144 -16.50 8.30 10.14
N TYR A 145 -16.17 9.40 10.81
CA TYR A 145 -15.28 9.37 11.97
C TYR A 145 -15.88 8.57 13.13
N THR A 146 -17.16 8.80 13.44
CA THR A 146 -17.87 8.07 14.51
C THR A 146 -17.92 6.57 14.21
N GLY A 147 -18.10 6.19 12.94
CA GLY A 147 -18.10 4.81 12.49
C GLY A 147 -16.79 4.09 12.79
N VAL A 148 -15.63 4.68 12.43
CA VAL A 148 -14.33 4.06 12.72
C VAL A 148 -14.00 4.08 14.21
N ALA A 149 -14.32 5.17 14.93
CA ALA A 149 -14.08 5.30 16.36
C ALA A 149 -14.95 4.37 17.23
N ALA A 150 -16.06 3.85 16.68
CA ALA A 150 -16.85 2.82 17.34
C ALA A 150 -16.20 1.43 17.30
N GLN A 151 -15.25 1.22 16.38
CA GLN A 151 -14.63 -0.09 16.09
C GLN A 151 -13.17 -0.16 16.57
N PHE A 152 -12.49 0.98 16.66
CA PHE A 152 -11.06 1.07 16.97
C PHE A 152 -10.81 2.12 18.07
N ASP A 153 -9.79 1.87 18.90
CA ASP A 153 -9.37 2.86 19.90
C ASP A 153 -8.65 4.06 19.25
N ASP A 154 -8.54 5.16 20.00
CA ASP A 154 -7.93 6.41 19.49
C ASP A 154 -6.51 6.19 18.94
N SER A 155 -5.73 5.30 19.57
CA SER A 155 -4.36 4.99 19.13
C SER A 155 -4.36 4.33 17.75
N THR A 156 -5.27 3.38 17.52
CA THR A 156 -5.42 2.68 16.25
C THR A 156 -6.00 3.60 15.17
N VAL A 157 -6.96 4.47 15.52
CA VAL A 157 -7.50 5.48 14.59
C VAL A 157 -6.39 6.43 14.12
N VAL A 158 -5.48 6.87 15.01
CA VAL A 158 -4.29 7.63 14.61
C VAL A 158 -3.41 6.82 13.65
N GLY A 159 -3.17 5.54 13.95
CA GLY A 159 -2.40 4.64 13.09
C GLY A 159 -3.00 4.48 11.68
N ILE A 160 -4.31 4.23 11.58
CA ILE A 160 -5.08 4.15 10.33
C ILE A 160 -4.94 5.45 9.53
N THR A 161 -5.17 6.59 10.19
CA THR A 161 -5.12 7.92 9.55
C THR A 161 -3.73 8.21 8.97
N MET A 162 -2.68 7.94 9.75
CA MET A 162 -1.30 8.17 9.34
C MET A 162 -0.87 7.20 8.23
N LEU A 163 -1.33 5.95 8.27
CA LEU A 163 -1.09 4.96 7.22
C LEU A 163 -1.73 5.39 5.89
N ALA A 164 -3.03 5.69 5.89
CA ALA A 164 -3.75 6.15 4.70
C ALA A 164 -3.13 7.45 4.14
N SER A 165 -2.88 8.45 4.99
CA SER A 165 -2.26 9.71 4.59
C SER A 165 -0.89 9.52 3.95
N LYS A 166 -0.10 8.56 4.47
CA LYS A 166 1.21 8.23 3.91
C LYS A 166 1.07 7.64 2.50
N TYR A 167 0.14 6.72 2.27
CA TYR A 167 -0.09 6.15 0.94
C TYR A 167 -0.69 7.16 -0.04
N VAL A 168 -1.55 8.08 0.43
CA VAL A 168 -1.97 9.23 -0.38
C VAL A 168 -0.76 10.08 -0.82
N GLY A 169 0.16 10.38 0.09
CA GLY A 169 1.38 11.12 -0.23
C GLY A 169 2.31 10.37 -1.18
N LEU A 170 2.46 9.06 -0.98
CA LEU A 170 3.28 8.20 -1.82
C LEU A 170 2.71 8.07 -3.23
N ALA A 171 1.43 7.77 -3.40
CA ALA A 171 0.75 7.75 -4.70
C ALA A 171 0.97 9.04 -5.50
N ARG A 172 0.83 10.19 -4.84
CA ARG A 172 1.06 11.50 -5.47
C ARG A 172 2.52 11.66 -5.90
N ALA A 173 3.47 11.22 -5.10
CA ALA A 173 4.89 11.22 -5.46
C ALA A 173 5.17 10.27 -6.64
N LEU A 174 4.64 9.05 -6.62
CA LEU A 174 4.78 8.07 -7.70
C LEU A 174 4.21 8.58 -9.02
N ALA A 175 3.03 9.19 -8.98
CA ALA A 175 2.42 9.85 -10.14
C ALA A 175 3.25 11.03 -10.63
N ALA A 176 3.81 11.84 -9.71
CA ALA A 176 4.66 12.98 -10.07
C ALA A 176 5.97 12.53 -10.75
N PHE A 177 6.52 11.40 -10.34
CA PHE A 177 7.73 10.78 -10.88
C PHE A 177 7.47 9.90 -12.12
N ASP A 178 6.20 9.61 -12.44
CA ASP A 178 5.79 8.70 -13.52
C ASP A 178 6.40 7.30 -13.34
N VAL A 179 6.31 6.75 -12.11
CA VAL A 179 6.85 5.43 -11.77
C VAL A 179 6.00 4.33 -12.40
N ASP A 180 6.66 3.46 -13.17
CA ASP A 180 6.09 2.28 -13.79
C ASP A 180 6.07 1.09 -12.81
N THR A 181 5.05 0.24 -12.92
CA THR A 181 5.06 -1.10 -12.31
C THR A 181 6.14 -1.96 -12.95
N GLU A 182 6.76 -2.85 -12.19
CA GLU A 182 7.82 -3.74 -12.71
C GLU A 182 7.25 -4.74 -13.73
N GLU A 183 5.98 -5.11 -13.55
CA GLU A 183 5.23 -6.02 -14.40
C GLU A 183 3.97 -5.35 -14.97
N PRO A 184 3.29 -5.96 -15.97
CA PRO A 184 2.01 -5.46 -16.44
C PRO A 184 1.00 -5.31 -15.30
N PHE A 185 0.38 -4.14 -15.20
CA PHE A 185 -0.64 -3.84 -14.21
C PHE A 185 -1.67 -4.97 -14.07
N VAL A 186 -1.84 -5.44 -12.83
CA VAL A 186 -2.73 -6.57 -12.47
C VAL A 186 -4.20 -6.31 -12.87
N GLY A 187 -4.55 -5.02 -12.97
CA GLY A 187 -5.89 -4.58 -13.34
C GLY A 187 -6.78 -4.33 -12.13
N TRP A 188 -7.71 -3.39 -12.25
CA TRP A 188 -8.63 -3.05 -11.16
C TRP A 188 -9.59 -4.20 -10.84
N GLY A 189 -9.94 -5.01 -11.85
CA GLY A 189 -10.77 -6.20 -11.71
C GLY A 189 -9.98 -7.50 -11.50
N LEU A 190 -8.66 -7.41 -11.35
CA LEU A 190 -7.74 -8.55 -11.27
C LEU A 190 -7.67 -9.36 -12.57
N GLU A 191 -7.69 -8.68 -13.71
CA GLU A 191 -7.69 -9.29 -15.05
C GLU A 191 -6.41 -10.09 -15.37
N ARG A 192 -5.33 -9.84 -14.62
CA ARG A 192 -4.04 -10.53 -14.77
C ARG A 192 -3.54 -11.17 -13.48
N LEU A 193 -4.46 -11.49 -12.56
CA LEU A 193 -4.13 -12.29 -11.39
C LEU A 193 -3.93 -13.76 -11.77
#